data_AF-A0A2M9R4K0-F1
#
_entry.id   AF-A0A2M9R4K0-F1
#
_cell.length_a   1.000
_cell.length_b   1.000
_cell.length_c   1.000
_cell.angle_alpha   90.00
_cell.angle_beta   90.00
_cell.angle_gamma   90.00
#
_symmetry.space_group_name_H-M   'P 1'
#
loop_
_entity.id
_entity.type
_entity.pdbx_description
1 polymer ?
#
loop_
_entity_poly.entity_id
_entity_poly.type
_entity_poly.pdbx_seq_one_letter_code
_entity_poly.pdbx_strand_id
1 'polypeptide(L)' 'MKAIREIVKVKNRQIVINLPDDFDAEEVEVIVLKTIENEIPQWHINEVRERTSEYLKNPDIALDFDEAIKDIENEL' A
#
# COMPACT_ATOMS: atom_id res chain seq x y z
N MET A 1 19.27 -7.67 -1.28
CA MET A 1 18.33 -7.93 -2.39
C MET A 1 17.55 -6.66 -2.68
N LYS A 2 17.60 -6.14 -3.91
CA LYS A 2 16.75 -5.04 -4.37
C LYS A 2 15.54 -5.67 -5.03
N ALA A 3 14.42 -5.78 -4.30
CA ALA A 3 13.21 -6.39 -4.84
C ALA A 3 12.45 -5.37 -5.71
N ILE A 4 12.11 -5.77 -6.94
CA ILE A 4 11.25 -4.98 -7.84
C ILE A 4 9.84 -5.54 -7.72
N ARG A 5 8.87 -4.70 -7.32
CA ARG A 5 7.44 -5.05 -7.33
C ARG A 5 6.73 -4.21 -8.38
N GLU A 6 6.16 -4.87 -9.38
CA GLU A 6 5.37 -4.23 -10.45
C GLU A 6 4.01 -4.92 -10.58
N ILE A 7 2.95 -4.13 -10.83
CA ILE A 7 1.62 -4.66 -11.19
C ILE A 7 1.49 -4.57 -12.71
N VAL A 8 1.61 -5.71 -13.38
CA VAL A 8 1.57 -5.82 -14.84
C VAL A 8 0.19 -6.23 -15.35
N LYS A 9 -0.24 -5.66 -16.49
CA LYS A 9 -1.51 -6.03 -17.14
C LYS A 9 -1.39 -7.40 -17.82
N VAL A 10 -2.41 -8.24 -17.64
CA VAL A 10 -2.52 -9.51 -18.34
C VAL A 10 -3.20 -9.30 -19.69
N LYS A 11 -2.57 -9.74 -20.79
CA LYS A 11 -3.16 -9.73 -22.14
C LYS A 11 -2.97 -11.10 -22.79
N ASN A 12 -4.05 -11.68 -23.35
CA ASN A 12 -4.01 -13.00 -23.98
C ASN A 12 -3.33 -14.09 -23.12
N ARG A 13 -3.57 -14.04 -21.79
CA ARG A 13 -2.98 -14.95 -20.81
C ARG A 13 -1.44 -14.88 -20.72
N GLN A 14 -0.87 -13.73 -21.09
CA GLN A 14 0.56 -13.42 -21.02
C GLN A 14 0.79 -12.13 -20.21
N ILE A 15 1.98 -12.03 -19.63
CA ILE A 15 2.52 -10.82 -18.99
C ILE A 15 3.91 -10.54 -19.58
N VAL A 16 4.29 -9.27 -19.66
CA VAL A 16 5.62 -8.84 -20.10
C VAL A 16 6.24 -8.07 -18.94
N ILE A 17 7.44 -8.47 -18.53
CA ILE A 17 8.24 -7.80 -17.49
C ILE A 17 9.51 -7.32 -18.18
N ASN A 18 9.78 -6.01 -18.11
CA ASN A 18 11.02 -5.44 -18.64
C ASN A 18 11.96 -5.18 -17.45
N LEU A 19 13.11 -5.84 -17.43
CA LEU A 19 14.11 -5.61 -16.40
C LEU A 19 14.85 -4.29 -16.70
N PRO A 20 15.21 -3.49 -15.67
CA PRO A 20 16.05 -2.32 -15.84
C PRO A 20 17.41 -2.64 -16.45
N ASP A 21 18.02 -1.67 -17.15
CA ASP A 21 19.34 -1.83 -17.77
C ASP A 21 20.46 -2.11 -16.74
N ASP A 22 20.28 -1.70 -15.48
CA ASP A 22 21.20 -1.92 -14.37
C ASP A 22 20.94 -3.21 -13.58
N PHE A 23 20.05 -4.09 -14.05
CA PHE A 23 19.74 -5.36 -13.39
C PHE A 23 20.79 -6.43 -13.71
N ASP A 24 21.55 -6.85 -12.68
CA ASP A 24 22.76 -7.68 -12.82
C ASP A 24 22.63 -9.10 -12.24
N ALA A 25 21.42 -9.55 -11.88
CA ALA A 25 21.21 -10.89 -11.34
C ALA A 25 21.07 -11.94 -12.45
N GLU A 26 21.66 -13.13 -12.21
CA GLU A 26 21.61 -14.26 -13.15
C GLU A 26 20.25 -14.98 -13.16
N GLU A 27 19.48 -14.90 -12.07
CA GLU A 27 18.19 -15.57 -11.91
C GLU A 27 17.15 -14.67 -11.23
N VAL A 28 15.87 -14.90 -11.55
CA VAL A 28 14.72 -14.20 -10.98
C VAL A 28 13.65 -15.19 -10.51
N GLU A 29 13.15 -14.97 -9.30
CA GLU A 29 11.97 -15.65 -8.77
C GLU A 29 10.72 -14.80 -9.05
N VAL A 30 9.66 -15.41 -9.60
CA VAL A 30 8.42 -14.72 -9.98
C VAL A 30 7.23 -15.33 -9.26
N ILE A 31 6.46 -14.49 -8.56
CA ILE A 31 5.20 -14.87 -7.92
C ILE A 31 4.03 -14.23 -8.68
N VAL A 32 3.13 -15.04 -9.23
CA VAL A 32 1.95 -14.56 -9.98
C VAL A 32 0.70 -14.69 -9.11
N LEU A 33 0.15 -13.55 -8.72
CA LEU A 33 -1.10 -13.46 -7.96
C LEU A 33 -2.14 -12.72 -8.80
N LYS A 34 -3.41 -13.14 -8.71
CA LYS A 34 -4.49 -12.30 -9.23
C LYS A 34 -4.51 -11.01 -8.42
N THR A 35 -4.47 -9.88 -9.09
CA THR A 35 -4.84 -8.62 -8.46
C THR A 35 -6.31 -8.72 -8.10
N ILE A 36 -6.60 -8.81 -6.80
CA ILE A 36 -7.93 -8.49 -6.31
C ILE A 36 -7.94 -6.97 -6.33
N GLU A 37 -8.80 -6.37 -7.16
CA GLU A 37 -9.22 -4.99 -6.90
C GLU A 37 -9.92 -5.04 -5.55
N ASN A 38 -9.16 -4.88 -4.48
CA ASN A 38 -9.72 -4.44 -3.22
C ASN A 38 -10.14 -3.00 -3.50
N GLU A 39 -11.32 -2.82 -4.08
CA GLU A 39 -11.97 -1.53 -4.10
C GLU A 39 -11.98 -1.06 -2.65
N ILE A 40 -11.18 -0.05 -2.35
CA ILE A 40 -11.18 0.56 -1.02
C ILE A 40 -12.61 1.05 -0.83
N PRO A 41 -13.36 0.54 0.16
CA PRO A 41 -14.74 0.93 0.32
C PRO A 41 -14.82 2.46 0.44
N GLN A 42 -15.82 3.08 -0.20
CA GLN A 42 -15.92 4.54 -0.25
C GLN A 42 -15.90 5.18 1.14
N TRP A 43 -16.41 4.47 2.16
CA TRP A 43 -16.37 4.94 3.54
C TRP A 43 -14.94 5.06 4.10
N HIS A 44 -14.03 4.14 3.80
CA HIS A 44 -12.62 4.25 4.20
C HIS A 44 -11.95 5.44 3.51
N ILE A 45 -12.25 5.67 2.22
CA ILE A 45 -11.72 6.81 1.48
C ILE A 45 -12.18 8.12 2.11
N ASN A 46 -13.47 8.20 2.48
CA ASN A 46 -14.05 9.38 3.11
C ASN A 46 -13.43 9.63 4.49
N GLU A 47 -13.31 8.60 5.33
CA GLU A 47 -12.70 8.68 6.65
C GLU A 47 -11.27 9.23 6.59
N VAL A 48 -10.42 8.67 5.71
CA VAL A 48 -9.04 9.14 5.57
C VAL A 48 -8.99 10.58 5.08
N ARG A 49 -9.84 10.96 4.11
CA ARG A 49 -9.90 12.35 3.59
C ARG A 49 -10.34 13.35 4.64
N GLU A 50 -11.33 12.98 5.45
CA GLU A 50 -11.82 13.81 6.55
C GLU A 50 -10.73 14.02 7.60
N ARG A 51 -10.15 12.93 8.14
CA ARG A 51 -9.04 13.00 9.10
C ARG A 51 -7.85 13.79 8.59
N THR A 52 -7.49 13.61 7.31
CA THR A 52 -6.41 14.38 6.68
C THR A 52 -6.74 15.87 6.64
N SER A 53 -7.98 16.22 6.29
CA SER A 53 -8.42 17.61 6.22
C SER A 53 -8.46 18.26 7.61
N GLU A 54 -8.85 17.52 8.65
CA GLU A 54 -8.82 17.98 10.04
C GLU A 54 -7.39 18.20 10.53
N TYR A 55 -6.51 17.23 10.30
CA TYR A 55 -5.10 17.33 10.63
C TYR A 55 -4.42 18.53 9.95
N LEU A 56 -4.68 18.75 8.66
CA LEU A 56 -4.11 19.90 7.94
C LEU A 56 -4.58 21.26 8.48
N LYS A 57 -5.78 21.32 9.09
CA LYS A 57 -6.28 22.53 9.76
C LYS A 57 -5.67 22.69 11.15
N ASN A 58 -5.48 21.59 11.87
CA ASN A 58 -4.91 21.57 13.21
C ASN A 58 -4.00 20.36 13.42
N PRO A 59 -2.69 20.47 13.17
CA PRO A 59 -1.77 19.35 13.32
C PRO A 59 -1.68 18.79 14.75
N ASP A 60 -1.99 19.61 15.76
CA ASP A 60 -1.98 19.22 17.17
C ASP A 60 -3.11 18.24 17.54
N ILE A 61 -4.05 17.96 16.61
CA ILE A 61 -5.08 16.93 16.79
C ILE A 61 -4.52 15.50 16.68
N ALA A 62 -3.33 15.33 16.11
CA ALA A 62 -2.72 14.01 16.00
C ALA A 62 -2.27 13.51 17.37
N LEU A 63 -2.74 12.33 17.75
CA LEU A 63 -2.25 11.61 18.93
C LEU A 63 -0.79 11.21 18.72
N ASP A 64 -0.03 11.21 19.81
CA ASP A 64 1.25 10.52 19.80
C ASP A 64 1.03 9.01 19.65
N PHE A 65 2.05 8.32 19.13
CA PHE A 65 1.91 6.90 18.80
C PHE A 65 1.67 6.02 20.03
N ASP A 66 2.26 6.37 21.18
CA ASP A 66 2.13 5.58 22.40
C ASP A 66 0.71 5.73 22.98
N GLU A 67 0.14 6.93 22.93
CA GLU A 67 -1.25 7.21 23.30
C GLU A 67 -2.24 6.47 22.38
N ALA A 68 -2.00 6.49 21.06
CA ALA A 68 -2.83 5.76 20.11
C ALA A 68 -2.84 4.23 20.34
N ILE A 69 -1.70 3.64 20.70
CA ILE A 69 -1.61 2.21 21.03
C ILE A 69 -2.32 1.91 22.34
N LYS A 70 -2.15 2.75 23.35
CA LYS A 70 -2.81 2.59 24.65
C LYS A 70 -4.34 2.60 24.53
N ASP A 71 -4.90 3.45 23.68
CA ASP A 71 -6.34 3.48 23.44
C ASP A 71 -6.86 2.17 22.83
N ILE A 72 -6.12 1.61 21.86
CA ILE A 72 -6.46 0.31 21.25
C ILE A 72 -6.41 -0.82 22.29
N GLU A 73 -5.38 -0.83 23.14
CA GLU A 73 -5.24 -1.85 24.19
C GLU A 73 -6.33 -1.77 25.26
N ASN A 74 -6.86 -0.58 25.55
CA ASN A 74 -7.95 -0.39 26.51
C ASN A 74 -9.33 -0.80 25.95
N GLU A 75 -9.49 -0.83 24.63
CA GLU A 75 -10.73 -1.24 23.95
C GLU A 75 -10.81 -2.74 23.64
N LEU A 76 -9.74 -3.50 23.90
CA LEU A 76 -9.64 -4.96 23.72
C LEU A 76 -9.88 -5.73 25.02
#